data_AF-A0A356Q3U9-F1
#
_entry.id   AF-A0A356Q3U9-F1
#
_cell.length_a   1.000
_cell.length_b   1.000
_cell.length_c   1.000
_cell.angle_alpha   90.00
_cell.angle_beta   90.00
_cell.angle_gamma   90.00
#
_symmetry.space_group_name_H-M   'P 1'
#
loop_
_entity.id
_entity.type
_entity.pdbx_description
1 polymer ?
#
loop_
_entity_poly.entity_id
_entity_poly.type
_entity_poly.pdbx_seq_one_letter_code
_entity_poly.pdbx_strand_id
1 'polypeptide(L)'
;MAAICCHLPILFIAGKTEHMADFWNKLTIRQKLAITAWLFLAVPLVFYITIRFYPTFEAFYVSTLKWNLLGAKKAIGMKNYIKIFADEDFWLVLWNTIKYALVGVPVSMLIAFIIAYW
;
A
#
# COMPACT_ATOMS: atom_id res chain seq x y z
N MET A 1 21.78 47.70 5.37
CA MET A 1 20.36 47.41 5.12
C MET A 1 20.18 45.94 4.69
N ALA A 2 20.52 44.98 5.56
CA ALA A 2 20.47 43.54 5.23
C ALA A 2 20.14 42.62 6.44
N ALA A 3 19.82 43.17 7.62
CA ALA A 3 19.59 42.38 8.84
C ALA A 3 18.12 42.03 9.11
N ILE A 4 17.17 42.55 8.33
CA ILE A 4 15.72 42.39 8.61
C ILE A 4 15.11 41.17 7.90
N CYS A 5 15.80 40.58 6.91
CA CYS A 5 15.22 39.50 6.09
C CYS A 5 15.22 38.10 6.76
N CYS A 6 15.96 37.90 7.86
CA CYS A 6 16.14 36.58 8.47
C CYS A 6 15.13 36.27 9.62
N HIS A 7 14.32 37.24 10.06
CA HIS A 7 13.41 37.07 11.21
C HIS A 7 11.94 36.83 10.83
N LEU A 8 11.56 37.06 9.57
CA LEU A 8 10.20 36.83 9.09
C LEU A 8 9.71 35.37 9.14
N PRO A 9 10.52 34.33 8.82
CA PRO A 9 10.00 32.96 8.82
C PRO A 9 9.70 32.46 10.25
N ILE A 10 10.39 32.98 11.27
CA ILE A 10 10.22 32.56 12.65
C ILE A 10 8.91 33.11 13.24
N LEU A 11 8.57 34.37 12.97
CA LEU A 11 7.29 34.97 13.40
C LEU A 11 6.07 34.36 12.69
N PHE A 12 6.21 33.99 11.41
CA PHE A 12 5.14 33.31 10.67
C PHE A 12 4.91 31.88 11.16
N ILE A 13 5.97 31.17 11.55
CA ILE A 13 5.88 29.85 12.19
C ILE A 13 5.30 29.99 13.60
N ALA A 14 5.76 30.96 14.40
CA ALA A 14 5.29 31.20 15.77
C ALA A 14 3.78 31.50 15.83
N GLY A 15 3.29 32.41 14.97
CA GLY A 15 1.85 32.73 14.91
C GLY A 15 0.98 31.53 14.47
N LYS A 16 1.50 30.66 13.60
CA LYS A 16 0.80 29.43 13.20
C LYS A 16 0.81 28.37 14.32
N THR A 17 1.87 28.30 15.11
CA THR A 17 1.96 27.38 16.25
C THR A 17 1.08 27.79 17.43
N GLU A 18 0.97 29.09 17.72
CA GLU A 18 0.09 29.59 18.79
C GLU A 18 -1.38 29.33 18.47
N HIS A 19 -1.80 29.63 17.24
CA HIS A 19 -3.16 29.34 16.79
C HIS A 19 -3.49 27.84 16.81
N MET A 20 -2.52 26.98 16.49
CA MET A 20 -2.70 25.53 16.61
C MET A 20 -2.78 25.11 18.08
N ALA A 21 -1.91 25.60 18.96
CA ALA A 21 -1.91 25.28 20.39
C ALA A 21 -3.24 25.68 21.06
N ASP A 22 -3.79 26.84 20.72
CA ASP A 22 -5.10 27.28 21.21
C ASP A 22 -6.24 26.38 20.72
N PHE A 23 -6.19 25.97 19.46
CA PHE A 23 -7.14 25.00 18.91
C PHE A 23 -7.03 23.65 19.63
N TRP A 24 -5.80 23.15 19.87
CA TRP A 24 -5.58 21.92 20.63
C TRP A 24 -6.10 22.05 22.07
N ASN A 25 -5.90 23.18 22.74
CA ASN A 25 -6.38 23.37 24.12
C ASN A 25 -7.91 23.46 24.25
N LYS A 26 -8.62 23.86 23.19
CA LYS A 26 -10.09 23.85 23.13
C LYS A 26 -10.70 22.46 22.95
N LEU A 27 -9.91 21.45 22.55
CA LEU A 27 -10.41 20.09 22.32
C LEU A 27 -10.48 19.27 23.62
N THR A 28 -11.51 18.43 23.72
CA THR A 28 -11.65 17.48 24.82
C THR A 28 -10.58 16.39 24.76
N ILE A 29 -10.22 15.80 25.91
CA ILE A 29 -9.16 14.77 26.01
C ILE A 29 -9.43 13.59 25.06
N ARG A 30 -10.70 13.18 24.89
CA ARG A 30 -11.09 12.11 23.97
C ARG A 30 -10.82 12.46 22.50
N GLN A 31 -11.07 13.70 22.09
CA GLN A 31 -10.79 14.17 20.73
C GLN A 31 -9.29 14.21 20.45
N LYS A 32 -8.48 14.63 21.42
CA LYS A 32 -7.02 14.61 21.31
C LYS A 32 -6.49 13.19 21.08
N LEU A 33 -6.93 12.22 21.89
CA LEU A 33 -6.55 10.81 21.71
C LEU A 33 -6.95 10.27 20.33
N ALA A 34 -8.16 10.57 19.88
CA ALA A 34 -8.64 10.12 18.58
C ALA A 34 -7.78 10.68 17.43
N ILE A 35 -7.47 11.99 17.46
CA ILE A 35 -6.65 12.63 16.42
C ILE A 35 -5.23 12.05 16.43
N THR A 36 -4.63 11.87 17.61
CA THR A 36 -3.30 11.24 17.72
C THR A 36 -3.32 9.81 17.20
N ALA A 37 -4.33 9.00 17.55
CA ALA A 37 -4.46 7.63 17.05
C ALA A 37 -4.61 7.59 15.52
N TRP A 38 -5.44 8.47 14.95
CA TRP A 38 -5.61 8.58 13.49
C TRP A 38 -4.34 9.05 12.79
N LEU A 39 -3.57 9.97 13.35
CA LEU A 39 -2.29 10.40 12.80
C LEU A 39 -1.26 9.26 12.80
N PHE A 40 -1.16 8.52 13.90
CA PHE A 40 -0.27 7.35 13.99
C PHE A 40 -0.66 6.24 13.02
N LEU A 41 -1.96 6.04 12.76
CA LEU A 41 -2.45 5.09 11.77
C LEU A 41 -2.28 5.60 10.33
N ALA A 42 -2.45 6.90 10.09
CA ALA A 42 -2.42 7.49 8.76
C ALA A 42 -1.04 7.34 8.10
N VAL A 43 0.05 7.48 8.85
CA VAL A 43 1.42 7.37 8.32
C VAL A 43 1.68 6.00 7.66
N PRO A 44 1.52 4.85 8.35
CA PRO A 44 1.70 3.54 7.73
C PRO A 44 0.63 3.24 6.68
N LEU A 45 -0.61 3.73 6.83
CA LEU A 45 -1.65 3.55 5.82
C LEU A 45 -1.30 4.22 4.50
N VAL A 46 -0.87 5.48 4.54
CA VAL A 46 -0.47 6.23 3.34
C VAL A 46 0.70 5.53 2.67
N PHE A 47 1.72 5.13 3.44
CA PHE A 47 2.85 4.38 2.90
C PHE A 47 2.42 3.08 2.22
N TYR A 48 1.57 2.28 2.89
CA TYR A 48 1.06 1.03 2.35
C TYR A 48 0.24 1.23 1.08
N ILE A 49 -0.64 2.24 1.05
CA ILE A 49 -1.46 2.56 -0.12
C ILE A 49 -0.56 2.98 -1.28
N THR A 50 0.36 3.90 -1.06
CA THR A 50 1.26 4.38 -2.12
C THR A 50 2.11 3.26 -2.69
N ILE A 51 2.72 2.42 -1.85
CA ILE A 51 3.63 1.38 -2.33
C ILE A 51 2.89 0.17 -2.91
N ARG A 52 1.71 -0.20 -2.38
CA ARG A 52 0.99 -1.41 -2.83
C ARG A 52 -0.07 -1.12 -3.88
N PHE A 53 -0.87 -0.07 -3.72
CA PHE A 53 -1.94 0.23 -4.67
C PHE A 53 -1.40 0.80 -5.98
N TYR A 54 -0.39 1.68 -5.94
CA TYR A 54 0.19 2.26 -7.16
C TYR A 54 0.64 1.20 -8.19
N PRO A 55 1.52 0.22 -7.84
CA PRO A 55 1.90 -0.82 -8.79
C PRO A 55 0.75 -1.78 -9.12
N THR A 56 -0.24 -1.94 -8.24
CA THR A 56 -1.43 -2.75 -8.53
C THR A 56 -2.23 -2.15 -9.68
N PHE A 57 -2.48 -0.83 -9.65
CA PHE A 57 -3.17 -0.15 -10.74
C PHE A 57 -2.38 -0.18 -12.05
N GLU A 58 -1.07 0.02 -12.00
CA GLU A 58 -0.19 -0.13 -13.16
C GLU A 58 -0.23 -1.56 -13.73
N ALA A 59 -0.19 -2.59 -12.87
CA ALA A 59 -0.30 -3.98 -13.30
C ALA A 59 -1.65 -4.27 -13.98
N PHE A 60 -2.75 -3.73 -13.44
CA PHE A 60 -4.06 -3.82 -14.10
C PHE A 60 -4.07 -3.15 -15.46
N TYR A 61 -3.50 -1.94 -15.59
CA TYR A 61 -3.39 -1.24 -16.87
C TYR A 61 -2.56 -2.07 -17.87
N VAL A 62 -1.38 -2.53 -17.46
CA VAL A 62 -0.47 -3.35 -18.28
C VAL A 62 -1.09 -4.69 -18.67
N SER A 63 -1.95 -5.30 -17.85
CA SER A 63 -2.62 -6.57 -18.18
C SER A 63 -3.46 -6.50 -19.47
N THR A 64 -3.97 -5.31 -19.82
CA THR A 64 -4.77 -5.06 -21.04
C THR A 64 -3.91 -4.65 -22.24
N LEU A 65 -2.61 -4.48 -22.03
CA LEU A 65 -1.64 -4.09 -23.04
C LEU A 65 -0.83 -5.32 -23.46
N LYS A 66 -0.44 -5.34 -24.74
CA LYS A 66 0.62 -6.22 -25.23
C LYS A 66 1.92 -5.48 -25.03
N TRP A 67 2.65 -5.84 -23.98
CA TRP A 67 3.92 -5.21 -23.66
C TRP A 67 4.92 -6.22 -23.12
N ASN A 68 6.06 -6.36 -23.81
CA ASN A 68 7.15 -7.27 -23.43
C ASN A 68 8.34 -6.51 -22.81
N LEU A 69 8.08 -5.40 -22.10
CA LEU A 69 9.07 -4.50 -21.46
C LEU A 69 10.02 -3.75 -22.43
N LEU A 70 10.49 -4.39 -23.49
CA LEU A 70 11.42 -3.86 -24.51
C LEU A 70 10.72 -3.33 -25.77
N GLY A 71 9.40 -3.53 -25.90
CA GLY A 71 8.62 -3.16 -27.09
C GLY A 71 7.66 -1.99 -26.86
N ALA A 72 7.05 -1.48 -27.93
CA ALA A 72 6.00 -0.48 -27.86
C ALA A 72 4.74 -1.04 -27.17
N LYS A 73 4.14 -0.24 -26.26
CA LYS A 73 2.87 -0.57 -25.60
C LYS A 73 1.75 -0.57 -26.64
N LYS A 74 1.13 -1.73 -26.90
CA LYS A 74 -0.04 -1.85 -27.78
C LYS A 74 -1.28 -2.20 -26.97
N ALA A 75 -2.31 -1.37 -27.01
CA ALA A 75 -3.58 -1.70 -26.37
C ALA A 75 -4.29 -2.82 -27.13
N ILE A 76 -4.52 -3.96 -26.46
CA ILE A 76 -5.16 -5.15 -27.04
C ILE A 76 -6.41 -5.58 -26.27
N GLY A 77 -6.78 -4.86 -25.20
CA GLY A 77 -7.95 -5.14 -24.39
C GLY A 77 -7.83 -6.48 -23.68
N MET A 78 -8.88 -7.31 -23.75
CA MET A 78 -8.92 -8.60 -23.06
C MET A 78 -8.29 -9.78 -23.81
N LYS A 79 -7.63 -9.55 -24.95
CA LYS A 79 -7.03 -10.63 -25.75
C LYS A 79 -5.98 -11.45 -24.99
N ASN A 80 -5.27 -10.84 -24.04
CA ASN A 80 -4.31 -11.55 -23.18
C ASN A 80 -4.99 -12.62 -22.32
N TYR A 81 -6.14 -12.31 -21.73
CA TYR A 81 -6.86 -13.25 -20.88
C TYR A 81 -7.35 -14.46 -21.67
N ILE A 82 -7.94 -14.25 -22.86
CA ILE A 82 -8.39 -15.35 -23.74
C ILE A 82 -7.21 -16.26 -24.10
N LYS A 83 -6.04 -15.68 -24.41
CA LYS A 83 -4.83 -16.44 -24.72
C LYS A 83 -4.39 -17.31 -23.54
N ILE A 84 -4.38 -16.77 -22.33
CA ILE A 84 -3.97 -17.49 -21.12
C ILE A 84 -4.95 -18.64 -20.81
N PHE A 85 -6.25 -18.42 -20.93
CA PHE A 85 -7.24 -19.46 -20.67
C PHE A 85 -7.24 -20.60 -21.70
N ALA A 86 -6.80 -20.34 -22.92
CA ALA A 86 -6.64 -21.34 -23.96
C ALA A 86 -5.31 -22.12 -23.87
N ASP A 87 -4.42 -21.73 -22.97
CA ASP A 87 -3.10 -22.34 -22.80
C ASP A 87 -3.17 -23.52 -21.81
N GLU A 88 -2.75 -24.71 -22.24
CA GLU A 88 -2.76 -25.91 -21.38
C GLU A 88 -1.74 -25.81 -20.24
N ASP A 89 -0.60 -25.16 -20.48
CA ASP A 89 0.45 -24.99 -19.47
C ASP A 89 -0.04 -24.11 -18.31
N PHE A 90 -0.90 -23.13 -18.61
CA PHE A 90 -1.51 -22.28 -17.58
C PHE A 90 -2.34 -23.12 -16.59
N TRP A 91 -3.16 -24.04 -17.09
CA TRP A 91 -3.98 -24.92 -16.25
C TRP A 91 -3.14 -25.91 -15.45
N LEU A 92 -2.08 -26.45 -16.04
CA LEU A 92 -1.13 -27.33 -15.36
C LEU A 92 -0.47 -26.62 -14.17
N VAL A 93 0.09 -25.41 -14.40
CA VAL A 93 0.75 -24.62 -13.35
C VAL A 93 -0.24 -24.15 -12.30
N LEU A 94 -1.46 -23.75 -12.70
CA LEU A 94 -2.52 -23.36 -11.77
C LEU A 94 -2.88 -24.51 -10.84
N TRP A 95 -3.08 -25.73 -11.37
CA TRP A 95 -3.43 -26.89 -10.56
C TRP A 95 -2.29 -27.33 -9.65
N ASN A 96 -1.05 -27.24 -10.13
CA ASN A 96 0.12 -27.48 -9.29
C ASN A 96 0.18 -26.49 -8.12
N THR A 97 -0.01 -25.20 -8.38
CA THR A 97 -0.02 -24.15 -7.35
C THR A 97 -1.12 -24.39 -6.31
N ILE A 98 -2.32 -24.77 -6.75
CA ILE A 98 -3.44 -25.11 -5.85
C ILE A 98 -3.10 -26.33 -5.00
N LYS A 99 -2.52 -27.40 -5.58
CA LYS A 99 -2.06 -28.57 -4.81
C LYS A 99 -1.02 -28.18 -3.76
N TYR A 100 -0.04 -27.36 -4.13
CA TYR A 100 0.97 -26.87 -3.19
C TYR A 100 0.36 -26.05 -2.06
N ALA A 101 -0.62 -25.18 -2.35
CA ALA A 101 -1.31 -24.41 -1.32
C ALA A 101 -2.14 -25.33 -0.39
N LEU A 102 -2.90 -26.27 -0.96
CA LEU A 102 -3.75 -27.20 -0.21
C LEU A 102 -2.97 -28.18 0.66
N VAL A 103 -1.75 -28.56 0.28
CA VAL A 103 -0.90 -29.43 1.10
C VAL A 103 -0.02 -28.61 2.02
N GLY A 104 0.59 -27.54 1.53
CA GLY A 104 1.54 -26.71 2.27
C GLY A 104 0.90 -25.98 3.46
N VAL A 105 -0.33 -25.48 3.33
CA VAL A 105 -1.01 -24.79 4.43
C VAL A 105 -1.34 -25.75 5.58
N PRO A 106 -2.03 -26.89 5.38
CA PRO A 106 -2.27 -27.85 6.46
C PRO A 106 -0.98 -28.43 7.05
N VAL A 107 0.02 -28.75 6.23
CA VAL A 107 1.30 -29.28 6.73
C VAL A 107 2.00 -28.26 7.62
N SER A 108 2.06 -26.99 7.21
CA SER A 108 2.66 -25.95 8.06
C SER A 108 1.87 -25.71 9.34
N MET A 109 0.53 -25.79 9.29
CA MET A 109 -0.31 -25.76 10.50
C MET A 109 -0.03 -26.94 11.42
N LEU A 110 0.00 -28.17 10.92
CA LEU A 110 0.26 -29.37 11.71
C LEU A 110 1.63 -29.31 12.40
N ILE A 111 2.66 -28.89 11.68
CA ILE A 111 4.00 -28.72 12.24
C ILE A 111 3.98 -27.67 13.35
N ALA A 112 3.35 -26.51 13.13
CA ALA A 112 3.22 -25.47 14.15
C ALA A 112 2.48 -25.98 15.41
N PHE A 113 1.42 -26.78 15.24
CA PHE A 113 0.70 -27.40 16.36
C PHE A 113 1.54 -28.41 17.13
N ILE A 114 2.31 -29.26 16.44
CA ILE A 114 3.18 -30.25 17.10
C ILE A 114 4.25 -29.56 17.93
N ILE A 115 4.90 -28.52 17.38
CA ILE A 115 5.92 -27.75 18.10
C ILE A 115 5.31 -26.99 19.28
N ALA A 116 4.10 -26.45 19.14
CA ALA A 116 3.44 -25.73 20.25
C ALA A 116 2.99 -26.66 21.38
N TYR A 117 2.69 -27.93 21.07
CA TYR A 117 2.25 -28.92 22.05
C TYR A 117 3.39 -29.58 22.83
N TRP A 118 4.58 -29.67 22.22
CA TRP A 118 5.77 -30.29 22.80
C TRP A 118 6.68 -29.26 23.47
#